data_AF-B1ZXU9-F1
#
_entry.id   AF-B1ZXU9-F1
#
_cell.length_a   1.000
_cell.length_b   1.000
_cell.length_c   1.000
_cell.angle_alpha   90.00
_cell.angle_beta   90.00
_cell.angle_gamma   90.00
#
_symmetry.space_group_name_H-M   'P 1'
#
loop_
_entity.id
_entity.type
_entity.pdbx_description
1 polymer ?
#
loop_
_entity_poly.entity_id
_entity_poly.type
_entity_poly.pdbx_seq_one_letter_code
_entity_poly.pdbx_strand_id
1 'polypeptide(L)'
;MKTKSVLLLVGGIVQTLFVGLHIAMAVGIQGRPAPAGLAPDVWANLKASMHVFNGTVLAAVLCFAYISIFKRAELLSTSLGRTLCAFISLLYLQRVGVASLLRGFDVGFGLLLLGLAAVYAFAALPERKLSTASSA
;
A
#
# COMPACT_ATOMS: atom_id res chain seq x y z
N MET A 1 -14.14 8.30 -15.44
CA MET A 1 -13.68 6.88 -15.47
C MET A 1 -12.25 6.63 -15.99
N LYS A 2 -11.87 7.04 -17.21
CA LYS A 2 -10.56 6.66 -17.82
C LYS A 2 -9.34 7.04 -16.96
N THR A 3 -9.29 8.26 -16.44
CA THR A 3 -8.19 8.74 -15.58
C THR A 3 -8.04 7.94 -14.29
N LYS A 4 -9.15 7.69 -13.57
CA LYS A 4 -9.13 6.87 -12.33
C LYS A 4 -8.61 5.46 -12.60
N SER A 5 -9.01 4.87 -13.72
CA SER A 5 -8.51 3.55 -14.14
C SER A 5 -7.00 3.57 -14.42
N VAL A 6 -6.51 4.57 -15.14
CA VAL A 6 -5.05 4.72 -15.38
C VAL A 6 -4.29 4.90 -14.07
N LEU A 7 -4.78 5.75 -13.16
CA LEU A 7 -4.15 5.97 -11.87
C LEU A 7 -4.11 4.70 -11.02
N LEU A 8 -5.20 3.92 -10.99
CA LEU A 8 -5.21 2.62 -10.30
C LEU A 8 -4.24 1.62 -10.93
N LEU A 9 -4.07 1.62 -12.26
CA LEU A 9 -3.07 0.79 -12.93
C LEU A 9 -1.66 1.17 -12.49
N VAL A 10 -1.33 2.46 -12.53
CA VAL A 10 -0.02 2.97 -12.08
C VAL A 10 0.20 2.64 -10.60
N GLY A 11 -0.80 2.90 -9.76
CA GLY A 11 -0.77 2.53 -8.34
C GLY A 11 -0.52 1.05 -8.14
N GLY A 12 -1.19 0.18 -8.90
CA GLY A 12 -0.98 -1.26 -8.89
C GLY A 12 0.45 -1.68 -9.29
N ILE A 13 1.02 -1.07 -10.33
CA ILE A 13 2.41 -1.32 -10.75
C ILE A 13 3.39 -0.96 -9.62
N VAL A 14 3.19 0.19 -8.97
CA VAL A 14 4.03 0.59 -7.84
C VAL A 14 3.85 -0.39 -6.66
N GLN A 15 2.63 -0.88 -6.39
CA GLN A 15 2.43 -1.93 -5.38
C GLN A 15 3.18 -3.23 -5.72
N THR A 16 3.29 -3.60 -7.00
CA THR A 16 4.13 -4.73 -7.42
C THR A 16 5.60 -4.49 -7.12
N LEU A 17 6.10 -3.25 -7.23
CA LEU A 17 7.46 -2.94 -6.79
C LEU A 17 7.62 -3.12 -5.27
N PHE A 18 6.58 -2.78 -4.48
CA PHE A 18 6.54 -3.07 -3.05
C PHE A 18 6.53 -4.56 -2.73
N VAL A 19 5.87 -5.40 -3.53
CA VAL A 19 5.99 -6.88 -3.42
C VAL A 19 7.45 -7.29 -3.53
N GLY A 20 8.16 -6.80 -4.55
CA GLY A 20 9.59 -7.06 -4.74
C GLY A 20 10.43 -6.59 -3.55
N LEU A 21 10.16 -5.39 -3.04
CA LEU A 21 10.81 -4.85 -1.85
C LEU A 21 10.61 -5.76 -0.63
N HIS A 22 9.39 -6.24 -0.39
CA HIS A 22 9.07 -7.11 0.74
C HIS A 22 9.68 -8.51 0.62
N ILE A 23 9.83 -9.04 -0.60
CA ILE A 23 10.59 -10.27 -0.85
C ILE A 23 12.07 -10.04 -0.53
N ALA A 24 12.66 -8.95 -1.02
CA ALA A 24 14.05 -8.60 -0.73
C ALA A 24 14.31 -8.41 0.77
N MET A 25 13.36 -7.78 1.48
CA MET A 25 13.40 -7.65 2.94
C MET A 25 13.36 -9.01 3.64
N ALA A 26 12.55 -9.95 3.19
CA ALA A 26 12.49 -11.29 3.78
C ALA A 26 13.86 -11.98 3.73
N VAL A 27 14.54 -11.92 2.57
CA VAL A 27 15.89 -12.47 2.40
C VAL A 27 16.90 -11.72 3.30
N GLY A 28 16.79 -10.39 3.35
CA GLY A 28 17.65 -9.55 4.19
C GLY A 28 17.50 -9.81 5.70
N ILE A 29 16.31 -10.17 6.18
CA ILE A 29 16.08 -10.50 7.60
C ILE A 29 16.78 -11.82 7.97
N GLN A 30 16.75 -12.83 7.10
CA GLN A 30 17.37 -14.13 7.37
C GLN A 30 18.88 -14.02 7.58
N GLY A 31 19.56 -13.22 6.75
CA GLY A 31 21.02 -13.04 6.81
C GLY A 31 21.50 -12.05 7.86
N ARG A 32 20.61 -11.39 8.62
CA ARG A 32 21.00 -10.29 9.50
C ARG A 32 21.58 -10.78 10.84
N PRO A 33 22.83 -10.41 11.19
CA PRO A 33 23.42 -10.77 12.48
C PRO A 33 22.72 -10.03 13.62
N ALA A 34 22.87 -10.57 14.84
CA ALA A 34 22.36 -9.92 16.04
C ALA A 34 23.03 -8.55 16.23
N PRO A 35 22.26 -7.48 16.54
CA PRO A 35 22.85 -6.23 16.98
C PRO A 35 23.74 -6.45 18.21
N ALA A 36 24.83 -5.69 18.32
CA ALA A 36 25.68 -5.73 19.51
C ALA A 36 24.85 -5.43 20.77
N GLY A 37 25.01 -6.25 21.81
CA GLY A 37 24.28 -6.10 23.07
C GLY A 37 22.88 -6.73 23.12
N LEU A 38 22.41 -7.39 22.06
CA LEU A 38 21.14 -8.13 22.07
C LEU A 38 21.38 -9.63 22.30
N ALA A 39 20.67 -10.21 23.27
CA ALA A 39 20.76 -11.64 23.55
C ALA A 39 20.27 -12.49 22.35
N PRO A 40 20.88 -13.67 22.07
CA PRO A 40 20.55 -14.46 20.88
C PRO A 40 19.08 -14.92 20.79
N ASP A 41 18.47 -15.24 21.93
CA ASP A 41 17.08 -15.66 22.07
C ASP A 41 16.11 -14.50 21.77
N VAL A 42 16.40 -13.31 22.31
CA VAL A 42 15.64 -12.08 22.03
C VAL A 42 15.72 -11.74 20.54
N TRP A 43 16.91 -11.88 19.94
CA TRP A 43 17.10 -11.66 18.50
C TRP A 43 16.32 -12.66 17.64
N ALA A 44 16.30 -13.93 18.02
CA ALA A 44 15.55 -14.97 17.32
C ALA A 44 14.05 -14.68 17.32
N ASN A 45 13.49 -14.29 18.48
CA ASN A 45 12.09 -13.92 18.61
C ASN A 45 11.75 -12.68 17.77
N LEU A 46 12.60 -11.65 17.82
CA LEU A 46 12.39 -10.43 17.02
C LEU A 46 12.43 -10.74 15.51
N LYS A 47 13.37 -11.57 15.05
CA LYS A 47 13.41 -12.02 13.65
C LYS A 47 12.15 -12.76 13.24
N ALA A 48 11.62 -13.65 14.09
CA ALA A 48 10.37 -14.34 13.83
C ALA A 48 9.19 -13.36 13.68
N SER A 49 9.07 -12.38 14.58
CA SER A 49 8.04 -11.33 14.47
C SER A 49 8.20 -10.49 13.20
N MET A 50 9.42 -10.11 12.83
CA MET A 50 9.71 -9.37 11.60
C MET A 50 9.30 -10.17 10.36
N HIS A 51 9.55 -11.49 10.34
CA HIS A 51 9.12 -12.36 9.24
C HIS A 51 7.60 -12.44 9.11
N VAL A 52 6.88 -12.65 10.22
CA VAL A 52 5.42 -12.70 10.22
C VAL A 52 4.84 -11.38 9.74
N PHE A 53 5.30 -10.25 10.29
CA PHE A 53 4.86 -8.92 9.88
C PHE A 53 5.17 -8.63 8.41
N ASN A 54 6.37 -8.99 7.94
CA ASN A 54 6.72 -8.81 6.54
C ASN A 54 5.86 -9.68 5.61
N GLY A 55 5.55 -10.91 6.01
CA GLY A 55 4.69 -11.83 5.27
C GLY A 55 3.25 -11.35 5.16
N THR A 56 2.68 -10.81 6.23
CA THR A 56 1.32 -10.25 6.20
C THR A 56 1.24 -9.01 5.31
N VAL A 57 2.24 -8.12 5.41
CA VAL A 57 2.30 -6.94 4.53
C VAL A 57 2.49 -7.35 3.07
N LEU A 58 3.39 -8.31 2.79
CA LEU A 58 3.61 -8.86 1.45
C LEU A 58 2.31 -9.39 0.83
N ALA A 59 1.57 -10.20 1.57
CA ALA A 59 0.29 -10.75 1.11
C ALA A 59 -0.73 -9.64 0.81
N ALA A 60 -0.81 -8.63 1.69
CA ALA A 60 -1.71 -7.49 1.50
C ALA A 60 -1.35 -6.68 0.25
N VAL A 61 -0.08 -6.26 0.09
CA VAL A 61 0.34 -5.46 -1.08
C VAL A 61 0.24 -6.25 -2.39
N LEU A 62 0.47 -7.56 -2.36
CA LEU A 62 0.25 -8.44 -3.52
C LEU A 62 -1.23 -8.47 -3.93
N CYS A 63 -2.12 -8.64 -2.96
CA CYS A 63 -3.57 -8.62 -3.19
C CYS A 63 -4.01 -7.26 -3.75
N PHE A 64 -3.56 -6.16 -3.14
CA PHE A 64 -3.93 -4.82 -3.61
C PHE A 64 -3.35 -4.50 -4.99
N ALA A 65 -2.12 -4.94 -5.29
CA ALA A 65 -1.54 -4.85 -6.63
C ALA A 65 -2.42 -5.60 -7.65
N TYR A 66 -2.77 -6.85 -7.36
CA TYR A 66 -3.63 -7.66 -8.22
C TYR A 66 -4.98 -6.99 -8.48
N ILE A 67 -5.70 -6.57 -7.44
CA ILE A 67 -7.02 -5.95 -7.59
C ILE A 67 -6.91 -4.63 -8.37
N SER A 68 -5.86 -3.84 -8.13
CA SER A 68 -5.64 -2.56 -8.81
C SER A 68 -5.20 -2.74 -10.28
N ILE A 69 -4.61 -3.87 -10.64
CA ILE A 69 -4.20 -4.16 -12.04
C ILE A 69 -5.30 -4.88 -12.82
N PHE A 70 -6.06 -5.77 -12.20
CA PHE A 70 -6.98 -6.66 -12.93
C PHE A 70 -8.45 -6.40 -12.64
N LYS A 71 -8.78 -5.76 -11.52
CA LYS A 71 -10.17 -5.55 -11.04
C LYS A 71 -10.55 -4.07 -10.89
N ARG A 72 -9.88 -3.17 -11.63
CA ARG A 72 -10.12 -1.71 -11.61
C ARG A 72 -11.57 -1.31 -11.84
N ALA A 73 -12.24 -1.94 -12.79
CA ALA A 73 -13.62 -1.61 -13.12
C ALA A 73 -14.53 -1.83 -11.92
N GLU A 74 -14.34 -2.95 -11.21
CA GLU A 74 -15.07 -3.34 -10.01
C GLU A 74 -14.75 -2.43 -8.81
N LEU A 75 -13.47 -2.05 -8.64
CA LEU A 75 -13.04 -1.08 -7.64
C LEU A 75 -13.78 0.26 -7.78
N LEU A 76 -14.01 0.72 -9.01
CA LEU A 76 -14.61 2.02 -9.29
C LEU A 76 -16.14 1.99 -9.32
N SER A 77 -16.74 0.87 -9.72
CA SER A 77 -18.19 0.76 -9.89
C SER A 77 -18.92 0.46 -8.58
N THR A 78 -18.31 -0.29 -7.66
CA THR A 78 -18.97 -0.77 -6.43
C THR A 78 -18.69 0.12 -5.21
N SER A 79 -19.61 0.12 -4.24
CA SER A 79 -19.37 0.78 -2.93
C SER A 79 -18.25 0.09 -2.17
N LEU A 80 -18.24 -1.24 -2.16
CA LEU A 80 -17.20 -2.05 -1.52
C LEU A 80 -15.82 -1.75 -2.12
N GLY A 81 -15.71 -1.67 -3.44
CA GLY A 81 -14.48 -1.31 -4.14
C GLY A 81 -13.95 0.08 -3.76
N ARG A 82 -14.85 1.08 -3.65
CA ARG A 82 -14.48 2.42 -3.18
C ARG A 82 -14.04 2.43 -1.71
N THR A 83 -14.71 1.66 -0.86
CA THR A 83 -14.30 1.47 0.54
C THR A 83 -12.93 0.81 0.63
N LEU A 84 -12.65 -0.18 -0.22
CA LEU A 84 -11.33 -0.81 -0.30
C LEU A 84 -10.26 0.20 -0.73
N CYS A 85 -10.53 1.06 -1.73
CA CYS A 85 -9.63 2.15 -2.08
C CYS A 85 -9.38 3.11 -0.90
N ALA A 86 -10.42 3.51 -0.16
CA ALA A 86 -10.26 4.36 1.02
C ALA A 86 -9.39 3.67 2.09
N PHE A 87 -9.61 2.38 2.33
CA PHE A 87 -8.81 1.59 3.26
C PHE A 87 -7.33 1.51 2.83
N ILE A 88 -7.05 1.24 1.55
CA ILE A 88 -5.69 1.23 1.01
C ILE A 88 -5.04 2.61 1.19
N SER A 89 -5.77 3.69 0.93
CA SER A 89 -5.26 5.06 1.14
C SER A 89 -4.86 5.30 2.59
N LEU A 90 -5.72 4.93 3.55
CA LEU A 90 -5.43 5.05 4.98
C LEU A 90 -4.22 4.21 5.41
N LEU A 91 -4.05 3.01 4.86
CA LEU A 91 -2.86 2.19 5.13
C LEU A 91 -1.58 2.88 4.67
N TYR A 92 -1.57 3.51 3.49
CA TYR A 92 -0.40 4.24 3.01
C TYR A 92 -0.12 5.51 3.83
N LEU A 93 -1.15 6.24 4.27
CA LEU A 93 -1.00 7.37 5.19
C LEU A 93 -0.43 6.93 6.55
N GLN A 94 -0.98 5.85 7.12
CA GLN A 94 -0.47 5.25 8.34
C GLN A 94 0.99 4.84 8.18
N ARG A 95 1.36 4.29 7.02
CA ARG A 95 2.73 3.90 6.70
C ARG A 95 3.69 5.08 6.64
N VAL A 96 3.27 6.22 6.09
CA VAL A 96 4.04 7.48 6.13
C VAL A 96 4.30 7.90 7.57
N GLY A 97 3.27 7.89 8.43
CA GLY A 97 3.40 8.21 9.85
C GLY A 97 4.41 7.30 10.55
N VAL A 98 4.28 5.98 10.38
CA VAL A 98 5.22 5.01 10.98
C VAL A 98 6.65 5.19 10.47
N ALA A 99 6.84 5.38 9.15
CA ALA A 99 8.17 5.59 8.59
C ALA A 99 8.84 6.84 9.17
N SER A 100 8.09 7.93 9.25
CA SER A 100 8.55 9.22 9.80
C SER A 100 8.98 9.10 11.27
N LEU A 101 8.19 8.39 12.08
CA LEU A 101 8.45 8.22 13.50
C LEU A 101 9.64 7.30 13.79
N LEU A 102 9.84 6.24 12.98
CA LEU A 102 10.86 5.22 13.26
C LEU A 102 12.23 5.50 12.64
N ARG A 103 12.29 6.19 11.50
CA ARG A 103 13.54 6.36 10.72
C ARG A 103 13.82 7.81 10.33
N GLY A 104 12.96 8.76 10.73
CA GLY A 104 12.95 10.09 10.15
C GLY A 104 12.26 10.12 8.78
N PHE A 105 11.90 11.32 8.31
CA PHE A 105 11.19 11.48 7.05
C PHE A 105 12.17 11.44 5.86
N ASP A 106 12.25 10.28 5.21
CA ASP A 106 12.84 10.19 3.87
C ASP A 106 11.87 10.82 2.86
N VAL A 107 12.27 11.94 2.25
CA VAL A 107 11.38 12.73 1.39
C VAL A 107 10.93 11.92 0.17
N GLY A 108 11.83 11.18 -0.47
CA GLY A 108 11.51 10.41 -1.67
C GLY A 108 10.49 9.30 -1.40
N PHE A 109 10.77 8.48 -0.39
CA PHE A 109 9.89 7.40 0.03
C PHE A 109 8.57 7.92 0.59
N GLY A 110 8.61 8.99 1.40
CA GLY A 110 7.42 9.64 1.94
C GLY A 110 6.50 10.16 0.84
N LEU A 111 7.04 10.85 -0.17
CA LEU A 111 6.27 11.34 -1.32
C LEU A 111 5.70 10.19 -2.16
N LEU A 112 6.43 9.09 -2.33
CA LEU A 112 5.93 7.91 -3.04
C LEU A 112 4.70 7.32 -2.33
N LEU A 113 4.77 7.15 -1.00
CA LEU A 113 3.66 6.64 -0.21
C LEU A 113 2.47 7.61 -0.18
N LEU A 114 2.73 8.92 -0.06
CA LEU A 114 1.69 9.95 -0.15
C LEU A 114 1.02 9.96 -1.53
N GLY A 115 1.79 9.79 -2.60
CA GLY A 115 1.27 9.67 -3.96
C GLY A 115 0.34 8.47 -4.12
N LEU A 116 0.71 7.31 -3.57
CA LEU A 116 -0.18 6.15 -3.52
C LEU A 116 -1.44 6.44 -2.71
N ALA A 117 -1.31 7.01 -1.52
CA ALA A 117 -2.46 7.39 -0.71
C ALA A 117 -3.41 8.31 -1.49
N ALA A 118 -2.89 9.29 -2.23
CA ALA A 118 -3.67 10.21 -3.05
C ALA A 118 -4.36 9.50 -4.22
N VAL A 119 -3.69 8.58 -4.91
CA VAL A 119 -4.29 7.76 -5.99
C VAL A 119 -5.52 7.00 -5.48
N TYR A 120 -5.38 6.30 -4.35
CA TYR A 120 -6.48 5.51 -3.81
C TYR A 120 -7.56 6.38 -3.16
N ALA A 121 -7.22 7.50 -2.53
CA ALA A 121 -8.20 8.47 -2.03
C ALA A 121 -9.05 9.04 -3.18
N PHE A 122 -8.42 9.43 -4.28
CA PHE A 122 -9.11 9.95 -5.45
C PHE A 122 -10.00 8.89 -6.12
N ALA A 123 -9.55 7.63 -6.17
CA ALA A 123 -10.34 6.51 -6.66
C ALA A 123 -11.55 6.20 -5.77
N ALA A 124 -11.46 6.44 -4.46
CA ALA A 124 -12.55 6.22 -3.51
C ALA A 124 -13.71 7.23 -3.66
N LEU A 125 -13.46 8.41 -4.24
CA LEU A 125 -14.50 9.41 -4.42
C LEU A 125 -15.57 8.95 -5.44
N PRO A 126 -16.87 9.11 -5.14
CA PRO A 126 -17.94 8.82 -6.10
C PRO A 126 -17.85 9.76 -7.31
N GLU A 127 -18.25 9.29 -8.49
CA GLU A 127 -18.40 10.19 -9.65
C GLU A 127 -19.64 11.07 -9.42
N ARG A 128 -19.46 12.40 -9.44
CA ARG A 128 -20.61 13.32 -9.53
C ARG A 128 -21.31 13.03 -10.85
N LYS A 129 -22.48 12.38 -10.80
CA LYS A 129 -23.41 12.41 -11.93
C LYS A 129 -23.84 13.86 -12.10
N LEU A 130 -23.34 14.53 -13.14
CA LEU A 130 -23.94 15.76 -13.62
C LEU A 130 -25.37 15.40 -14.01
N SER A 131 -26.32 15.72 -13.12
CA SER A 131 -27.74 15.64 -13.43
C SER A 131 -27.97 16.60 -14.59
N THR A 132 -28.09 16.06 -15.80
CA THR A 132 -28.73 16.78 -16.90
C THR A 132 -30.21 16.88 -16.58
N ALA A 133 -30.55 17.71 -15.60
CA ALA A 133 -31.86 18.31 -15.51
C ALA A 133 -31.92 19.39 -16.61
N SER A 134 -31.98 18.96 -17.86
CA SER A 134 -32.54 19.80 -18.91
C SER A 134 -34.03 19.51 -18.89
N SER A 135 -34.73 20.43 -18.24
CA SER A 135 -36.17 20.61 -18.22
C SER A 135 -36.82 20.27 -19.57
N ALA A 136 -37.86 19.44 -19.48
CA ALA A 136 -38.90 19.29 -20.48
C ALA A 136 -39.63 20.62 -20.74
#